data_AF-A0A9E7R056-F1
#
_entry.id   AF-A0A9E7R056-F1
#
_cell.length_a   1.000
_cell.length_b   1.000
_cell.length_c   1.000
_cell.angle_alpha   90.00
_cell.angle_beta   90.00
_cell.angle_gamma   90.00
#
_symmetry.space_group_name_H-M   'P 1'
#
loop_
_entity.id
_entity.type
_entity.pdbx_description
1 polymer ?
#
loop_
_entity_poly.entity_id
_entity_poly.type
_entity_poly.pdbx_seq_one_letter_code
_entity_poly.pdbx_strand_id
1 'polypeptide(L)' 'MIRRLKRVLAADDPRPFRECRDCGTNVETTAVGCPVCGSGEIATYEV' A
#
# COMPACT_ATOMS: atom_id res chain seq x y z
N MET A 1 16.78 -21.41 19.19
CA MET A 1 15.41 -21.78 18.78
C MET A 1 14.89 -20.68 17.85
N ILE A 2 15.11 -20.76 16.54
CA ILE A 2 14.71 -19.72 15.58
C ILE A 2 13.29 -20.02 15.09
N ARG A 3 12.33 -19.22 15.55
CA ARG A 3 10.92 -19.31 15.14
C ARG A 3 10.84 -18.78 13.70
N ARG A 4 10.66 -19.68 12.73
CA ARG A 4 10.41 -19.32 11.32
C ARG A 4 9.10 -18.54 11.24
N LEU A 5 9.18 -17.21 11.16
CA LEU A 5 8.06 -16.37 10.78
C LEU A 5 7.75 -16.69 9.32
N LYS A 6 6.72 -17.51 9.08
CA LYS A 6 6.16 -17.73 7.75
C LYS A 6 5.60 -16.39 7.29
N ARG A 7 6.40 -15.67 6.52
CA ARG A 7 6.00 -14.49 5.77
C ARG A 7 4.91 -14.95 4.79
N VAL A 8 3.65 -14.76 5.19
CA VAL A 8 2.48 -14.90 4.33
C VAL A 8 2.49 -13.68 3.39
N LEU A 9 3.37 -13.69 2.39
CA LEU A 9 3.17 -12.89 1.19
C LEU A 9 2.31 -13.73 0.26
N ALA A 10 1.02 -13.79 0.59
CA ALA A 10 0.03 -14.25 -0.36
C ALA A 10 -0.20 -13.11 -1.36
N ALA A 11 -0.19 -13.48 -2.65
CA ALA A 11 -0.40 -12.65 -3.84
C ALA A 11 0.81 -11.84 -4.31
N ASP A 12 1.69 -12.56 -5.01
CA ASP A 12 2.52 -12.04 -6.09
C ASP A 12 1.59 -11.55 -7.22
N ASP A 13 1.07 -10.35 -7.05
CA ASP A 13 0.42 -9.58 -8.10
C ASP A 13 1.29 -8.32 -8.17
N PRO A 14 2.05 -8.09 -9.25
CA PRO A 14 2.91 -6.92 -9.40
C PRO A 14 2.08 -5.65 -9.65
N ARG A 15 0.98 -5.49 -8.91
CA ARG A 15 0.12 -4.32 -8.98
C ARG A 15 0.83 -3.18 -8.25
N PRO A 16 0.89 -2.00 -8.87
CA PRO A 16 1.48 -0.84 -8.23
C PRO A 16 0.74 -0.55 -6.93
N PHE A 17 1.49 -0.50 -5.84
CA PHE A 17 0.98 -0.20 -4.51
C PHE A 17 0.94 1.32 -4.33
N ARG A 18 -0.14 1.87 -3.78
CA ARG A 18 -0.27 3.31 -3.54
C ARG A 18 -0.51 3.59 -2.06
N GLU A 19 0.16 4.60 -1.51
CA GLU A 19 0.08 4.99 -0.10
C GLU A 19 -0.10 6.51 0.02
N CYS A 20 -0.96 6.95 0.93
CA CYS A 20 -1.08 8.35 1.28
C CYS A 20 0.12 8.80 2.13
N ARG A 21 0.80 9.85 1.67
CA ARG A 21 1.99 10.40 2.35
C ARG A 21 1.67 11.14 3.65
N ASP A 22 0.42 11.54 3.81
CA ASP A 22 -0.03 12.34 4.95
C ASP A 22 -0.47 11.47 6.14
N CYS A 23 -1.27 10.43 5.89
CA CYS A 23 -1.84 9.58 6.94
C CYS A 23 -1.37 8.11 6.89
N GLY A 24 -0.60 7.70 5.88
CA GLY A 24 -0.09 6.34 5.73
C GLY A 24 -1.15 5.31 5.29
N THR A 25 -2.33 5.75 4.88
CA THR A 25 -3.39 4.84 4.40
C THR A 25 -3.05 4.28 3.03
N ASN A 26 -3.25 2.98 2.83
CA ASN A 26 -3.18 2.35 1.51
C ASN A 26 -4.34 2.82 0.65
N VAL A 27 -4.02 3.32 -0.54
CA VAL A 27 -4.97 3.92 -1.47
C VAL A 27 -5.16 2.96 -2.64
N GLU A 28 -6.42 2.70 -3.00
CA GLU A 28 -6.71 1.89 -4.18
C GLU A 28 -6.23 2.57 -5.46
N THR A 29 -5.84 1.79 -6.46
CA THR A 29 -5.26 2.32 -7.70
C THR A 29 -6.22 3.22 -8.47
N THR A 30 -7.53 3.02 -8.32
CA THR A 30 -8.60 3.81 -8.95
C THR A 30 -8.99 5.06 -8.16
N ALA A 31 -8.52 5.23 -6.92
CA ALA A 31 -8.87 6.39 -6.11
C ALA A 31 -8.06 7.62 -6.53
N VAL A 32 -8.74 8.77 -6.67
CA VAL A 32 -8.14 10.05 -7.07
C VAL A 32 -7.42 10.74 -5.89
N GLY A 33 -7.70 10.32 -4.66
CA GLY A 33 -7.08 10.82 -3.44
C GLY A 33 -7.32 9.89 -2.26
N CYS A 34 -6.76 10.24 -1.10
CA CYS A 34 -6.90 9.43 0.10
C CYS A 34 -8.36 9.47 0.61
N PRO A 35 -9.05 8.32 0.73
CA PRO A 35 -10.43 8.30 1.23
C PRO A 35 -10.53 8.59 2.75
N VAL A 36 -9.41 8.60 3.46
CA VAL A 36 -9.38 8.78 4.92
C VAL A 36 -9.16 10.22 5.32
N CYS A 37 -8.17 10.90 4.74
CA CYS A 37 -7.85 12.30 5.09
C CYS A 37 -8.17 13.30 3.97
N GLY A 38 -8.58 12.83 2.78
CA GLY A 38 -8.87 13.68 1.63
C GLY A 38 -7.62 14.25 0.93
N SER A 39 -6.41 13.89 1.36
CA SER A 39 -5.17 14.38 0.75
C SER A 39 -4.96 13.81 -0.67
N GLY A 40 -4.44 14.65 -1.57
CA GLY A 40 -4.01 14.26 -2.92
C GLY A 40 -2.56 13.74 -2.97
N GLU A 41 -1.83 13.82 -1.86
CA GLU A 41 -0.42 13.43 -1.78
C GLU A 41 -0.30 11.89 -1.69
N ILE A 42 -0.37 11.22 -2.84
CA ILE A 42 -0.32 9.76 -2.96
C ILE A 42 1.01 9.33 -3.60
N ALA A 43 1.79 8.54 -2.88
CA ALA A 43 2.96 7.86 -3.44
C ALA A 43 2.56 6.56 -4.12
N THR A 44 3.22 6.24 -5.23
CA THR A 44 3.04 5.00 -5.99
C THR A 44 4.36 4.25 -6.00
N TYR A 45 4.31 2.96 -5.70
CA TYR A 45 5.45 2.06 -5.63
C TYR A 45 5.24 0.97 -6.68
N GLU A 46 6.11 0.98 -7.68
CA GLU A 46 6.21 -0.07 -8.69
C GLU A 46 7.16 -1.16 -8.17
N VAL A 47 6.87 -2.43 -8.46
CA VAL A 47 7.71 -3.57 -8.05
C VAL A 47 8.80 -3.88 -9.05
#